data_AF-A0A2N2WYM9-F1
#
_entry.id   AF-A0A2N2WYM9-F1
#
_cell.length_a   1.000
_cell.length_b   1.000
_cell.length_c   1.000
_cell.angle_alpha   90.00
_cell.angle_beta   90.00
_cell.angle_gamma   90.00
#
_symmetry.space_group_name_H-M   'P 1'
#
loop_
_entity.id
_entity.type
_entity.pdbx_description
1 polymer ?
#
loop_
_entity_poly.entity_id
_entity_poly.type
_entity_poly.pdbx_seq_one_letter_code
_entity_poly.pdbx_strand_id
1 'polypeptide(L)' 'MPIVIPKQLPAVEILEKENIFIMNDNKALQQDIRPLKILILNLMPNKVETETQLLRLLGNTPLQTEIILLKTA' A
#
# COMPACT_ATOMS: atom_id res chain seq x y z
N MET A 1 -6.78 -6.86 -3.71
CA MET A 1 -7.40 -5.79 -4.52
C MET A 1 -6.42 -4.61 -4.55
N PRO A 2 -6.44 -3.73 -5.56
CA PRO A 2 -5.22 -3.07 -6.04
C PRO A 2 -4.80 -1.91 -5.14
N ILE A 3 -3.95 -2.20 -4.16
CA ILE A 3 -3.16 -1.17 -3.49
C ILE A 3 -2.02 -0.76 -4.42
N VAL A 4 -1.81 0.53 -4.56
CA VAL A 4 -0.64 1.10 -5.22
C VAL A 4 0.38 1.46 -4.13
N ILE A 5 1.48 0.70 -4.10
CA ILE A 5 2.61 0.89 -3.18
C ILE A 5 3.95 0.79 -3.91
N PRO A 6 5.00 1.50 -3.45
CA PRO A 6 6.36 1.35 -3.97
C PRO A 6 6.87 -0.10 -3.93
N LYS A 7 7.42 -0.59 -5.05
CA LYS A 7 7.96 -1.97 -5.18
C LYS A 7 9.08 -2.33 -4.20
N GLN A 8 9.74 -1.33 -3.62
CA GLN A 8 10.90 -1.50 -2.74
C GLN A 8 10.50 -1.70 -1.27
N LEU A 9 9.19 -1.75 -0.97
CA LEU A 9 8.71 -1.97 0.40
C LEU A 9 8.85 -3.45 0.81
N PRO A 10 9.44 -3.75 1.98
CA PRO A 10 9.53 -5.13 2.50
C PRO A 10 8.16 -5.78 2.71
N ALA A 11 7.10 -4.98 2.87
CA ALA A 11 5.73 -5.45 3.00
C ALA A 11 5.20 -6.14 1.73
N VAL A 12 5.78 -5.90 0.55
CA VAL A 12 5.31 -6.45 -0.74
C VAL A 12 5.27 -7.98 -0.70
N GLU A 13 6.35 -8.63 -0.28
CA GLU A 13 6.44 -10.09 -0.24
C GLU A 13 5.46 -10.73 0.75
N ILE A 14 5.18 -10.03 1.86
CA ILE A 14 4.24 -10.50 2.89
C ILE A 14 2.81 -10.40 2.37
N LEU A 15 2.47 -9.27 1.74
CA LEU A 15 1.12 -9.03 1.19
C LEU A 15 0.80 -9.95 0.01
N GLU A 16 1.77 -10.27 -0.86
CA GLU A 16 1.58 -11.24 -1.94
C GLU A 16 1.25 -12.64 -1.41
N LYS A 17 1.91 -13.09 -0.33
CA LYS A 17 1.60 -14.37 0.33
C LYS A 17 0.20 -14.42 0.92
N GLU A 18 -0.38 -13.27 1.23
CA GLU A 18 -1.72 -13.14 1.82
C GLU A 18 -2.82 -12.96 0.75
N ASN A 19 -2.52 -13.18 -0.53
CA ASN A 19 -3.42 -12.95 -1.66
C ASN A 19 -3.86 -11.48 -1.81
N ILE A 20 -3.07 -10.54 -1.27
CA ILE A 20 -3.33 -9.12 -1.41
C ILE A 20 -2.67 -8.63 -2.69
N PHE A 21 -3.49 -8.46 -3.73
CA PHE A 21 -3.02 -7.99 -5.04
C PHE A 21 -2.46 -6.57 -4.97
N ILE A 22 -1.15 -6.45 -5.19
CA ILE A 22 -0.45 -5.17 -5.35
C ILE A 22 -0.53 -4.75 -6.83
N MET A 23 -0.88 -3.50 -7.08
CA MET A 23 -0.99 -2.96 -8.43
C MET A 23 0.21 -2.09 -8.77
N ASN A 24 0.82 -2.37 -9.93
CA ASN A 24 1.86 -1.54 -10.51
C ASN A 24 1.27 -0.23 -11.03
N ASP A 25 2.01 0.86 -10.89
CA ASP A 25 1.63 2.21 -11.34
C ASP A 25 1.11 2.26 -12.79
N ASN A 26 1.70 1.46 -13.69
CA ASN A 26 1.29 1.37 -15.10
C ASN A 26 -0.11 0.76 -15.30
N LYS A 27 -0.53 -0.19 -14.45
CA LYS A 27 -1.87 -0.81 -14.54
C LYS A 27 -2.93 0.09 -13.88
N ALA A 28 -2.54 0.79 -12.83
CA ALA A 28 -3.36 1.79 -12.14
C ALA A 28 -3.82 2.91 -13.09
N LEU A 29 -2.94 3.41 -13.97
CA LEU A 29 -3.26 4.45 -14.95
C LEU A 29 -4.27 4.00 -16.02
N GLN A 30 -4.38 2.70 -16.30
CA GLN A 30 -5.27 2.17 -17.32
C GLN A 30 -6.72 2.03 -16.87
N GLN A 31 -6.99 1.99 -15.57
CA GLN A 31 -8.34 1.74 -15.04
C GLN A 31 -9.25 2.98 -15.06
N ASP A 32 -8.69 4.16 -15.34
CA ASP A 32 -9.41 5.45 -15.39
C ASP A 32 -10.26 5.73 -14.12
N ILE A 33 -9.82 5.19 -12.98
CA ILE A 33 -10.38 5.41 -11.65
C ILE A 33 -9.47 6.37 -10.90
N ARG A 34 -10.04 7.41 -10.28
CA ARG A 34 -9.27 8.32 -9.42
C ARG A 34 -8.81 7.58 -8.16
N PRO A 35 -7.50 7.38 -7.93
CA PRO A 35 -7.02 6.72 -6.73
C PRO A 35 -7.23 7.62 -5.50
N LEU A 36 -7.57 6.99 -4.37
CA LEU A 36 -7.58 7.64 -3.07
C LEU A 36 -6.15 7.75 -2.55
N LYS A 37 -5.67 8.97 -2.37
CA LYS A 37 -4.33 9.22 -1.81
C LYS A 37 -4.39 9.22 -0.29
N ILE A 38 -3.68 8.29 0.33
CA ILE A 38 -3.64 8.10 1.79
C ILE A 38 -2.22 8.31 2.27
N LEU A 39 -2.06 9.23 3.21
CA LEU A 39 -0.78 9.55 3.85
C LEU A 39 -0.71 8.85 5.21
N ILE A 40 0.37 8.13 5.47
CA ILE A 40 0.60 7.47 6.76
C ILE A 40 1.90 8.01 7.35
N LEU A 41 1.78 8.70 8.48
CA LEU A 41 2.91 9.03 9.34
C LEU A 41 3.07 7.90 10.37
N ASN A 42 3.95 6.96 10.09
CA ASN A 42 4.19 5.85 11.00
C ASN A 42 5.18 6.28 12.10
N LEU A 43 4.72 6.36 13.36
CA LEU A 43 5.56 6.68 14.52
C LEU A 43 5.95 5.45 15.36
N MET A 44 5.51 4.25 14.98
CA MET A 44 5.80 3.02 15.71
C MET A 44 7.30 2.67 15.68
N PRO A 45 7.84 1.99 16.71
CA PRO A 45 9.22 1.52 16.71
C PRO A 45 9.47 0.45 15.63
N ASN A 46 8.51 -0.47 15.43
CA ASN A 46 8.58 -1.51 14.40
C ASN A 46 7.92 -1.04 13.09
N LYS A 47 8.64 -0.24 12.29
CA LYS A 47 8.08 0.39 11.07
C LYS A 47 7.46 -0.62 10.09
N VAL A 48 8.22 -1.65 9.72
CA VAL A 48 7.82 -2.63 8.69
C VAL A 48 6.59 -3.44 9.12
N GLU A 49 6.54 -3.83 10.39
CA GLU A 49 5.43 -4.60 10.94
C GLU A 49 4.14 -3.79 10.90
N THR A 50 4.18 -2.55 11.40
CA THR A 50 3.02 -1.63 11.39
C THR A 50 2.58 -1.28 9.97
N GLU A 51 3.52 -1.01 9.07
CA GLU A 51 3.20 -0.75 7.65
C GLU A 51 2.47 -1.95 7.04
N THR A 52 2.97 -3.16 7.24
CA THR A 52 2.34 -4.39 6.73
C THR A 52 0.92 -4.56 7.28
N GLN A 53 0.72 -4.33 8.58
CA GLN A 53 -0.59 -4.40 9.22
C GLN A 53 -1.58 -3.39 8.65
N LEU A 54 -1.15 -2.13 8.45
CA LEU A 54 -2.00 -1.07 7.89
C LEU A 54 -2.32 -1.34 6.41
N LEU A 55 -1.33 -1.73 5.61
CA LEU A 55 -1.50 -2.08 4.20
C LEU A 55 -2.47 -3.26 4.03
N ARG A 56 -2.44 -4.24 4.93
CA ARG A 56 -3.37 -5.38 4.93
C ARG A 56 -4.83 -4.94 5.01
N LEU A 57 -5.12 -4.00 5.90
CA LEU A 57 -6.48 -3.47 6.08
C LEU A 57 -6.89 -2.57 4.90
N LEU A 58 -5.97 -1.73 4.43
CA LEU A 58 -6.23 -0.79 3.34
C LEU A 58 -6.31 -1.46 1.96
N GLY A 59 -5.83 -2.71 1.82
CA GLY A 59 -5.89 -3.48 0.58
C GLY A 59 -7.09 -4.36 0.36
N ASN A 60 -7.95 -4.48 1.38
CA ASN A 60 -9.17 -5.26 1.28
C ASN A 60 -10.38 -4.42 0.83
N THR A 61 -10.14 -3.50 -0.10
CA THR A 61 -11.16 -2.60 -0.67
C THR A 61 -11.14 -2.66 -2.21
N PRO A 62 -12.30 -2.56 -2.88
CA PRO A 62 -12.36 -2.50 -4.34
C PRO A 62 -11.86 -1.15 -4.90
N LEU A 63 -11.67 -0.15 -4.04
CA LEU A 63 -11.16 1.15 -4.44
C LEU A 63 -9.63 1.12 -4.60
N GLN A 64 -9.13 1.83 -5.60
CA GLN A 64 -7.69 2.02 -5.79
C GLN A 64 -7.16 2.99 -4.73
N THR A 65 -6.21 2.55 -3.92
CA THR A 65 -5.59 3.36 -2.87
C THR A 65 -4.10 3.56 -3.18
N GLU A 66 -3.63 4.80 -3.16
CA GLU A 66 -2.23 5.20 -3.32
C GLU A 66 -1.69 5.58 -1.94
N ILE A 67 -0.70 4.84 -1.44
CA ILE A 67 -0.22 4.99 -0.06
C ILE A 67 1.15 5.67 -0.03
N ILE A 68 1.21 6.77 0.71
CA ILE A 68 2.42 7.59 0.90
C ILE A 68 2.87 7.46 2.35
N LEU A 69 4.05 6.89 2.56
CA LEU A 69 4.66 6.74 3.89
C LEU A 69 5.56 7.93 4.20
N LEU A 70 5.22 8.69 5.25
CA LEU A 70 6.07 9.77 5.76
C LEU A 70 6.92 9.30 6.93
N LYS A 71 8.13 9.87 6.99
CA LYS A 71 9.06 9.72 8.10
C LYS A 71 9.36 11.10 8.68
N THR A 72 9.43 11.19 10.00
CA THR A 72 10.05 12.34 10.67
C THR A 72 11.56 12.31 10.43
N ALA A 73 12.17 13.49 10.29
CA ALA A 73 13.62 13.64 10.12
C ALA A 73 14.40 13.11 11.34
#